data_AF-A0A1G2R742-F1
#
_entry.id   AF-A0A1G2R742-F1
#
_cell.length_a   1.000
_cell.length_b   1.000
_cell.length_c   1.000
_cell.angle_alpha   90.00
_cell.angle_beta   90.00
_cell.angle_gamma   90.00
#
_symmetry.space_group_name_H-M   'P 1'
#
loop_
_entity.id
_entity.type
_entity.pdbx_description
1 polymer ?
#
loop_
_entity_poly.entity_id
_entity_poly.type
_entity_poly.pdbx_seq_one_letter_code
_entity_poly.pdbx_strand_id
1 'polypeptide(L)' 'MKMTDLQKKSREDLEKMLAEQKGKMQQFRFDVAAGKNASVKELRTGRKNIAQILTAMRMISK' A
#
# COMPACT_ATOMS: atom_id res chain seq x y z
N MET A 1 8.80 -1.29 0.68
CA MET A 1 9.27 0.06 0.29
C MET A 1 10.14 0.65 1.40
N LYS A 2 11.12 1.51 1.06
CA LYS A 2 11.85 2.31 2.05
C LYS A 2 11.12 3.64 2.25
N MET A 3 11.07 4.09 3.50
CA MET A 3 10.28 5.26 3.92
C MET A 3 10.85 6.58 3.39
N THR A 4 12.16 6.62 3.19
CA THR A 4 12.93 7.75 2.63
C THR A 4 12.53 8.09 1.20
N ASP A 5 12.16 7.10 0.39
CA ASP A 5 11.77 7.31 -1.01
C ASP A 5 10.32 7.81 -1.12
N LEU A 6 9.48 7.48 -0.14
CA LEU A 6 8.09 7.95 -0.07
C LEU A 6 8.00 9.41 0.38
N GLN A 7 8.92 9.88 1.23
CA GLN A 7 8.99 11.28 1.64
C GLN A 7 9.43 12.23 0.52
N LYS A 8 10.18 11.74 -0.47
CA LYS A 8 10.63 12.53 -1.63
C LYS A 8 9.56 12.68 -2.72
N LYS A 9 8.47 11.91 -2.65
CA LYS A 9 7.38 11.96 -3.63
C LYS A 9 6.38 13.04 -3.29
N SER A 10 5.69 13.55 -4.32
CA SER A 10 4.61 14.51 -4.15
C SER A 10 3.42 13.87 -3.43
N ARG A 11 2.57 14.70 -2.82
CA ARG A 11 1.33 14.25 -2.19
C ARG A 11 0.43 13.50 -3.17
N GLU A 12 0.35 13.99 -4.42
CA GLU A 12 -0.44 13.39 -5.49
C GLU A 12 0.07 12.00 -5.89
N ASP A 13 1.39 11.82 -5.95
CA ASP A 13 1.99 10.51 -6.24
C ASP A 13 1.71 9.51 -5.13
N LEU A 14 1.74 9.96 -3.87
CA LEU A 14 1.41 9.12 -2.72
C LEU A 14 -0.07 8.70 -2.73
N GLU A 15 -0.98 9.60 -3.11
CA GLU A 15 -2.40 9.28 -3.26
C GLU A 15 -2.65 8.25 -4.38
N LYS A 16 -2.00 8.42 -5.54
CA LYS A 16 -2.06 7.44 -6.63
C LYS A 16 -1.55 6.07 -6.19
N MET A 17 -0.38 6.03 -5.54
CA MET A 17 0.18 4.77 -5.02
C MET A 17 -0.72 4.13 -3.97
N LEU A 18 -1.39 4.93 -3.13
CA LEU A 18 -2.33 4.43 -2.14
C LEU A 18 -3.57 3.83 -2.80
N ALA A 19 -4.12 4.45 -3.83
CA ALA A 19 -5.24 3.93 -4.61
C ALA A 19 -4.88 2.59 -5.28
N GLU A 20 -3.71 2.50 -5.91
CA GLU A 20 -3.22 1.25 -6.52
C GLU A 20 -3.05 0.13 -5.48
N GLN A 21 -2.44 0.43 -4.34
CA GLN A 21 -2.24 -0.58 -3.28
C GLN A 21 -3.57 -1.04 -2.69
N LYS A 22 -4.54 -0.14 -2.50
CA LYS A 22 -5.90 -0.52 -2.07
C LYS A 22 -6.61 -1.41 -3.11
N GLY A 23 -6.50 -1.08 -4.40
CA GLY A 23 -7.06 -1.90 -5.49
C GLY A 23 -6.47 -3.30 -5.51
N LYS A 24 -5.13 -3.42 -5.42
CA LYS A 24 -4.45 -4.72 -5.29
C LYS A 24 -4.92 -5.47 -4.05
N MET A 25 -5.13 -4.79 -2.93
CA MET A 25 -5.61 -5.41 -1.69
C MET A 25 -7.02 -5.97 -1.81
N GLN A 26 -7.89 -5.27 -2.52
CA GLN A 26 -9.25 -5.69 -2.79
C GLN A 26 -9.25 -6.91 -3.71
N GLN A 27 -8.45 -6.89 -4.78
CA GLN A 27 -8.28 -8.04 -5.67
C GLN A 27 -7.71 -9.26 -4.92
N PHE A 28 -6.69 -9.06 -4.10
CA PHE A 28 -6.15 -10.10 -3.21
C PHE A 28 -7.22 -10.68 -2.27
N ARG A 29 -8.10 -9.86 -1.70
CA ARG A 29 -9.20 -10.35 -0.86
C ARG A 29 -10.16 -11.24 -1.65
N PHE A 30 -10.47 -10.89 -2.90
CA PHE A 30 -11.29 -11.73 -3.77
C PHE A 30 -10.56 -13.02 -4.15
N ASP A 31 -9.27 -12.97 -4.49
CA ASP A 31 -8.48 -14.15 -4.82
C ASP A 31 -8.36 -15.12 -3.62
N VAL A 32 -8.16 -14.58 -2.41
CA VAL A 32 -8.18 -15.37 -1.15
C VAL A 32 -9.54 -16.02 -0.96
N ALA A 33 -10.62 -15.26 -1.12
CA ALA A 33 -11.99 -15.77 -0.95
C ALA A 33 -12.35 -16.82 -2.01
N ALA A 34 -11.78 -16.71 -3.22
CA ALA A 34 -11.92 -17.69 -4.30
C ALA A 34 -11.05 -18.94 -4.11
N GLY A 35 -10.31 -19.06 -3.00
CA GLY A 35 -9.47 -20.22 -2.70
C GLY A 35 -8.17 -20.29 -3.52
N LYS A 36 -7.81 -19.23 -4.25
CA LYS A 36 -6.47 -19.13 -4.84
C LYS A 36 -5.44 -18.93 -3.74
N ASN A 37 -4.32 -19.64 -3.84
CA ASN A 37 -3.19 -19.61 -2.91
C ASN A 37 -2.57 -18.21 -2.84
N ALA A 38 -3.23 -17.30 -2.14
CA ALA A 38 -2.74 -15.98 -1.87
C ALA A 38 -1.71 -16.08 -0.75
N SER A 39 -0.48 -15.71 -1.05
CA SER A 39 0.59 -15.75 -0.07
C SER A 39 0.26 -14.77 1.07
N VAL A 40 0.09 -15.28 2.30
CA VAL A 40 -0.12 -14.46 3.51
C VAL A 40 0.96 -13.39 3.66
N LYS A 41 2.16 -13.68 3.15
CA LYS A 41 3.30 -12.76 3.06
C LYS A 41 3.02 -11.53 2.20
N GLU A 42 2.33 -11.67 1.07
CA GLU A 42 1.95 -10.57 0.19
C GLU A 42 0.90 -9.68 0.85
N LEU A 43 -0.09 -10.28 1.51
CA LEU A 43 -1.09 -9.54 2.30
C LEU A 43 -0.44 -8.73 3.43
N ARG A 44 0.54 -9.31 4.14
CA ARG A 44 1.29 -8.58 5.18
C ARG A 44 2.11 -7.44 4.58
N THR A 45 2.72 -7.66 3.43
CA THR A 45 3.55 -6.66 2.74
C THR A 45 2.71 -5.51 2.20
N GLY A 46 1.55 -5.80 1.60
CA GLY A 46 0.58 -4.80 1.14
C GLY A 46 0.07 -3.91 2.28
N ARG A 47 -0.31 -4.52 3.43
CA ARG A 47 -0.72 -3.75 4.63
C ARG A 47 0.39 -2.83 5.11
N LYS A 48 1.63 -3.33 5.14
CA LYS A 48 2.80 -2.54 5.55
C LYS A 48 3.06 -1.38 4.60
N ASN A 49 2.97 -1.59 3.29
CA ASN A 49 3.16 -0.54 2.30
C ASN A 49 2.09 0.56 2.43
N ILE A 50 0.81 0.20 2.61
CA ILE A 50 -0.28 1.17 2.82
C ILE A 50 -0.01 2.02 4.06
N ALA A 51 0.38 1.39 5.17
CA ALA A 51 0.70 2.10 6.42
C ALA A 51 1.89 3.08 6.23
N GLN A 52 2.93 2.65 5.50
CA GLN A 52 4.08 3.51 5.20
C GLN A 52 3.70 4.72 4.34
N ILE A 53 2.87 4.53 3.31
CA ILE A 53 2.38 5.62 2.43
C ILE A 53 1.56 6.63 3.24
N LEU A 54 0.61 6.15 4.06
CA LEU A 54 -0.19 7.01 4.94
C LEU A 54 0.67 7.80 5.93
N THR A 55 1.72 7.18 6.46
CA THR A 55 2.64 7.84 7.40
C THR A 55 3.48 8.91 6.68
N ALA A 56 3.98 8.61 5.48
CA ALA A 56 4.70 9.58 4.66
C ALA A 56 3.82 10.79 4.30
N MET A 57 2.56 10.54 3.91
CA MET A 57 1.59 11.60 3.61
C MET A 57 1.31 12.50 4.82
N ARG A 58 1.24 11.92 6.03
CA ARG A 58 1.09 12.68 7.27
C ARG A 58 2.34 13.51 7.60
N MET A 59 3.53 12.99 7.33
CA MET A 59 4.79 13.70 7.59
C MET A 59 5.02 14.89 6.66
N ILE A 60 4.59 14.83 5.39
CA ILE A 60 4.69 15.96 4.44
C ILE A 60 3.76 17.13 4.84
N SER A 61 2.68 16.84 5.57
CA SER A 61 1.69 17.84 5.98
C SER A 61 2.04 18.56 7.29
N LYS A 62 3.25 18.41 7.84
CA LYS A 62 3.68 18.95 9.13
C LYS A 62 4.89 19.86 8.94
#